data_AF-A0A7C5MZC1-F1
#
_entry.id   AF-A0A7C5MZC1-F1
#
_cell.length_a   1.000
_cell.length_b   1.000
_cell.length_c   1.000
_cell.angle_alpha   90.00
_cell.angle_beta   90.00
_cell.angle_gamma   90.00
#
_symmetry.space_group_name_H-M   'P 1'
#
loop_
_entity.id
_entity.type
_entity.pdbx_description
1 polymer ?
#
loop_
_entity_poly.entity_id
_entity_poly.type
_entity_poly.pdbx_seq_one_letter_code
_entity_poly.pdbx_strand_id
1 'polypeptide(L)' 'MRFTDTFLEDIRQRLPISEVVGEYVSWDKRKSQPGRGDYWACCPFHGEKTPSFHADDRRGYYHCF' A
#
# COMPACT_ATOMS: atom_id res chain seq x y z
N MET A 1 5.05 -27.04 -0.76
CA MET A 1 4.13 -26.84 -1.89
C MET A 1 4.48 -25.50 -2.52
N ARG A 2 4.69 -25.45 -3.84
CA ARG A 2 5.00 -24.19 -4.54
C ARG A 2 3.80 -23.83 -5.41
N PHE A 3 3.30 -22.61 -5.25
CA PHE A 3 2.23 -22.10 -6.10
C PHE A 3 2.77 -21.76 -7.48
N THR A 4 1.89 -21.77 -8.50
CA THR A 4 2.24 -21.35 -9.85
C THR A 4 2.38 -19.82 -9.91
N ASP A 5 3.21 -19.32 -10.82
CA ASP A 5 3.39 -17.87 -10.97
C ASP A 5 2.08 -17.19 -11.38
N THR A 6 1.25 -17.84 -12.21
CA THR A 6 -0.09 -17.37 -12.58
C THR A 6 -0.99 -17.20 -11.35
N PHE A 7 -0.99 -18.17 -10.44
CA PHE A 7 -1.80 -18.06 -9.22
C PHE A 7 -1.32 -16.92 -8.32
N LEU A 8 0.00 -16.75 -8.18
CA LEU A 8 0.56 -15.64 -7.41
C LEU A 8 0.20 -14.29 -8.04
N GLU A 9 0.19 -14.21 -9.37
CA GLU A 9 -0.19 -13.01 -10.10
C GLU A 9 -1.69 -12.70 -9.94
N ASP A 10 -2.56 -13.70 -10.02
CA ASP A 10 -4.00 -13.55 -9.79
C ASP A 10 -4.29 -12.97 -8.39
N ILE A 11 -3.52 -13.36 -7.37
CA ILE A 11 -3.63 -12.79 -6.02
C ILE A 11 -3.26 -11.31 -6.03
N ARG A 12 -2.10 -10.96 -6.62
CA ARG A 12 -1.64 -9.56 -6.68
C ARG A 12 -2.60 -8.65 -7.44
N GLN A 13 -3.26 -9.16 -8.47
CA GLN A 13 -4.24 -8.39 -9.25
C GLN A 13 -5.56 -8.15 -8.52
N ARG A 14 -5.93 -9.05 -7.59
CA ARG A 14 -7.19 -8.96 -6.84
C ARG A 14 -7.08 -8.15 -5.55
N LEU A 15 -5.87 -8.02 -5.00
CA LEU A 15 -5.66 -7.44 -3.68
C LEU A 15 -4.85 -6.14 -3.81
N PRO A 16 -5.50 -4.96 -3.71
CA PRO A 16 -4.82 -3.68 -3.71
C PRO A 16 -3.83 -3.58 -2.54
N ILE A 17 -2.73 -2.86 -2.75
CA ILE A 17 -1.70 -2.73 -1.72
C ILE A 17 -2.21 -1.91 -0.53
N SER A 18 -3.12 -0.97 -0.77
CA SER A 18 -3.78 -0.17 0.25
C SER A 18 -4.67 -0.99 1.19
N GLU A 19 -5.27 -2.09 0.73
CA GLU A 19 -6.06 -2.96 1.61
C GLU A 19 -5.13 -3.70 2.59
N VAL A 20 -4.05 -4.29 2.07
CA VAL A 20 -3.08 -5.04 2.89
C VAL A 20 -2.36 -4.12 3.87
N VAL A 21 -1.85 -2.98 3.39
CA VAL A 21 -1.09 -2.06 4.25
C VAL A 21 -2.01 -1.34 5.23
N GLY A 22 -3.28 -1.12 4.86
CA GLY A 22 -4.27 -0.44 5.69
C GLY A 22 -4.60 -1.18 6.99
N GLU A 23 -4.27 -2.47 7.09
CA GLU A 23 -4.35 -3.22 8.34
C GLU A 23 -3.29 -2.80 9.38
N TYR A 24 -2.21 -2.14 8.93
CA TYR A 24 -1.03 -1.82 9.77
C TYR A 24 -0.83 -0.32 10.00
N VAL A 25 -1.41 0.53 9.14
CA VAL A 25 -1.20 1.98 9.20
C VAL A 25 -2.52 2.74 9.24
N SER A 26 -2.46 3.96 9.75
CA SER A 26 -3.55 4.92 9.62
C SER A 26 -3.32 5.82 8.41
N TRP A 27 -4.20 5.77 7.43
CA TRP A 27 -4.12 6.61 6.24
C TRP A 27 -4.31 8.10 6.57
N ASP A 28 -3.39 8.93 6.09
CA ASP A 28 -3.48 10.38 6.15
C ASP A 28 -4.57 10.85 5.18
N LYS A 29 -5.66 11.36 5.76
CA LYS A 29 -6.85 11.79 5.00
C LYS A 29 -6.62 13.03 4.11
N ARG A 30 -5.58 13.83 4.39
CA ARG A 30 -5.31 15.07 3.65
C ARG A 30 -4.42 14.80 2.43
N LYS A 31 -3.45 13.91 2.57
CA LYS A 31 -2.47 13.58 1.53
C LYS A 31 -2.96 12.44 0.63
N SER A 32 -3.75 11.50 1.14
CA SER A 32 -4.32 10.40 0.36
C SER A 32 -5.43 10.87 -0.58
N GLN A 33 -5.46 10.28 -1.78
CA GLN A 33 -6.54 10.40 -2.77
C GLN A 33 -7.06 9.00 -3.13
N PRO A 34 -7.95 8.40 -2.31
CA PRO A 34 -8.41 7.02 -2.51
C PRO A 34 -9.07 6.77 -3.87
N GLY A 35 -9.81 7.75 -4.41
CA GLY A 35 -10.40 7.66 -5.75
C GLY A 35 -9.38 7.59 -6.89
N ARG A 36 -8.09 7.84 -6.60
CA ARG A 36 -6.97 7.70 -7.55
C ARG A 36 -6.03 6.54 -7.18
N GLY A 37 -6.36 5.74 -6.17
CA GLY A 37 -5.49 4.66 -5.70
C GLY A 37 -4.21 5.17 -5.03
N ASP A 38 -4.20 6.40 -4.52
CA ASP A 38 -3.02 7.08 -3.94
C ASP A 38 -3.19 7.22 -2.42
N TYR A 39 -2.33 6.55 -1.65
CA TYR A 39 -2.46 6.44 -0.20
C TYR A 39 -1.18 6.85 0.50
N TRP A 40 -1.34 7.60 1.59
CA TRP A 40 -0.22 8.11 2.37
C TRP A 40 -0.39 7.83 3.84
N ALA A 41 0.68 7.48 4.55
CA ALA A 41 0.69 7.26 5.99
C ALA A 41 2.06 7.63 6.57
N CYS A 42 2.15 7.69 7.90
CA CYS A 42 3.45 7.60 8.57
C CYS A 42 4.00 6.18 8.36
N CYS A 43 5.29 6.08 8.07
CA CYS A 43 5.93 4.80 7.81
C CYS A 43 5.89 3.90 9.07
N PRO A 44 5.43 2.64 8.96
CA PRO A 44 5.43 1.72 10.09
C PRO A 44 6.84 1.24 10.48
N PHE A 45 7.84 1.51 9.64
CA PHE A 45 9.23 1.08 9.84
C PHE A 45 10.13 2.19 10.42
N HIS A 46 9.74 3.46 10.28
CA HIS A 46 10.47 4.61 10.80
C HIS A 46 9.61 5.34 11.83
N GLY A 47 10.14 5.66 13.02
CA GLY A 47 9.41 6.34 14.11
C GLY A 47 9.11 7.82 13.85
N GLU A 48 8.77 8.17 12.61
CA GLU A 48 8.49 9.53 12.16
C GLU A 48 7.08 9.99 12.53
N LYS A 49 6.86 11.31 12.47
CA LYS A 49 5.56 11.95 12.78
C LYS A 49 4.86 12.52 11.54
N THR A 50 5.54 12.52 10.40
CA THR A 50 5.06 13.09 9.15
C THR A 50 4.86 11.99 8.11
N PRO A 51 3.80 12.02 7.29
CA PRO A 51 3.58 10.97 6.30
C PRO A 51 4.68 10.90 5.23
N SER A 52 5.53 9.87 5.28
CA SER A 52 6.52 9.55 4.23
C SER A 52 6.19 8.28 3.45
N PHE A 53 5.31 7.43 3.97
CA PHE A 53 4.95 6.17 3.33
C PHE A 53 3.86 6.41 2.29
N HIS A 54 4.14 6.02 1.06
CA HIS A 54 3.25 6.12 -0.09
C HIS A 54 2.91 4.72 -0.61
N ALA A 55 1.63 4.45 -0.81
CA ALA A 55 1.11 3.25 -1.46
C ALA A 55 0.34 3.66 -2.72
N ASP A 56 0.70 3.08 -3.87
CA ASP A 56 0.02 3.32 -5.16
C ASP A 56 -0.60 2.01 -5.65
N ASP A 57 -1.92 1.91 -5.51
CA ASP A 57 -2.69 0.73 -5.94
C ASP A 57 -2.63 0.51 -7.45
N ARG A 58 -2.50 1.58 -8.24
CA ARG A 58 -2.46 1.48 -9.71
C ARG A 58 -1.16 0.84 -10.18
N ARG A 59 -0.09 1.04 -9.41
CA ARG A 59 1.25 0.52 -9.71
C ARG A 59 1.60 -0.71 -8.86
N GLY A 60 0.78 -1.05 -7.86
CA GLY A 60 0.95 -2.23 -7.02
C GLY A 60 2.21 -2.21 -6.15
N TYR A 61 2.68 -1.04 -5.71
CA TYR A 61 3.86 -0.93 -4.85
C TYR A 61 3.71 0.15 -3.78
N TYR A 62 4.59 0.10 -2.78
CA TYR A 62 4.75 1.15 -1.78
C TYR A 62 6.20 1.65 -1.73
N HIS A 63 6.39 2.86 -1.21
CA HIS A 63 7.69 3.45 -0.97
C HIS A 63 7.65 4.37 0.26
N CYS A 64 8.70 4.31 1.08
CA CYS A 64 8.92 5.27 2.16
C CYS A 64 9.96 6.28 1.68
N PHE A 65 9.61 7.56 1.66
CA PHE A 65 10.47 8.67 1.25
C PHE A 65 11.35 9.20 2.38
#